data_AF-A0A524GN94-F1
#
_entry.id   AF-A0A524GN94-F1
#
_cell.length_a   1.000
_cell.length_b   1.000
_cell.length_c   1.000
_cell.angle_alpha   90.00
_cell.angle_beta   90.00
_cell.angle_gamma   90.00
#
_symmetry.space_group_name_H-M   'P 1'
#
loop_
_entity.id
_entity.type
_entity.pdbx_description
1 polymer ?
#
loop_
_entity_poly.entity_id
_entity_poly.type
_entity_poly.pdbx_seq_one_letter_code
_entity_poly.pdbx_strand_id
1 'polypeptide(L)' 'IFFFEAFDEPWKGSEFDPLGAEKHWGLFNVDRTPKQAAREILAEISQ' A
#
# COMPACT_ATOMS: atom_id res chain seq x y z
N ILE A 1 2.57 17.84 1.66
CA ILE A 1 3.31 16.57 1.85
C ILE A 1 2.71 15.57 0.87
N PHE A 2 3.54 14.81 0.16
CA PHE A 2 3.10 13.74 -0.73
C PHE A 2 3.57 12.41 -0.13
N PHE A 3 2.64 11.48 0.07
CA PHE A 3 2.96 10.14 0.58
C PHE A 3 2.99 9.16 -0.58
N PHE A 4 4.07 8.38 -0.67
CA PHE A 4 4.27 7.38 -1.70
C PHE A 4 4.10 5.99 -1.07
N GLU A 5 3.14 5.15 -1.47
CA GLU A 5 2.10 5.34 -2.50
C GLU A 5 0.73 4.79 -2.06
N ALA A 6 -0.29 4.96 -2.91
CA ALA A 6 -1.66 4.58 -2.55
C ALA A 6 -1.84 3.05 -2.51
N PHE A 7 -1.45 2.34 -3.58
CA PHE A 7 -1.70 0.90 -3.74
C PHE A 7 -0.41 0.15 -3.96
N ASP A 8 -0.40 -1.11 -3.53
CA ASP A 8 0.64 -2.05 -3.91
C ASP A 8 0.69 -2.23 -5.42
N GLU A 9 1.90 -2.24 -5.98
CA GLU A 9 2.15 -2.38 -7.41
C GLU A 9 2.95 -3.68 -7.67
N PRO A 10 2.28 -4.83 -7.88
CA PRO A 10 2.96 -6.14 -7.96
C PRO A 10 3.91 -6.27 -9.17
N TRP A 11 3.80 -5.36 -10.14
CA TRP A 11 4.64 -5.28 -11.32
C TRP A 11 5.94 -4.49 -11.09
N LYS A 12 6.09 -3.73 -10.00
CA LYS A 12 7.29 -2.93 -9.72
C LYS A 12 8.48 -3.81 -9.32
N GLY A 13 9.69 -3.46 -9.75
CA GLY A 13 10.91 -4.21 -9.47
C GLY A 13 11.05 -5.50 -10.29
N SER A 14 11.72 -6.52 -9.73
CA SER A 14 11.99 -7.81 -10.39
C SER A 14 10.74 -8.67 -10.50
N GLU A 15 10.56 -9.36 -11.64
CA GLU A 15 9.50 -10.38 -11.82
C GLU A 15 9.76 -11.66 -11.02
N PHE A 16 11.04 -11.96 -10.72
CA PHE A 16 11.46 -13.18 -10.02
C PHE A 16 11.53 -13.02 -8.49
N ASP A 17 11.20 -11.84 -7.96
CA ASP A 17 11.14 -11.59 -6.52
C ASP A 17 9.75 -11.09 -6.10
N PRO A 18 8.81 -12.00 -5.80
CA PRO A 18 7.46 -11.62 -5.40
C PRO A 18 7.40 -10.89 -4.04
N LEU A 19 8.45 -10.99 -3.23
CA LEU A 19 8.53 -10.35 -1.91
C LEU A 19 9.37 -9.05 -1.93
N GLY A 20 9.81 -8.61 -3.11
CA GLY A 20 10.56 -7.37 -3.28
C GLY A 20 9.78 -6.17 -2.74
N ALA A 21 10.43 -5.38 -1.87
CA ALA A 21 9.79 -4.31 -1.11
C ALA A 21 9.06 -3.28 -2.00
N GLU A 22 9.60 -3.01 -3.20
CA GLU A 22 8.99 -2.09 -4.18
C GLU A 22 7.53 -2.43 -4.52
N LYS A 23 7.13 -3.69 -4.41
CA LYS A 23 5.77 -4.14 -4.71
C LYS A 23 4.76 -3.84 -3.58
N HIS A 24 5.23 -3.40 -2.40
CA HIS A 24 4.47 -3.42 -1.15
C HIS A 24 4.39 -2.07 -0.40
N TRP A 25 4.70 -0.95 -1.06
CA TRP A 25 4.68 0.40 -0.46
C TRP A 25 3.28 1.02 -0.32
N GLY A 26 2.25 0.39 -0.89
CA GLY A 26 0.89 0.91 -0.84
C GLY A 26 0.35 0.98 0.59
N LEU A 27 -0.37 2.04 0.91
CA LEU A 27 -1.23 2.09 2.10
C LEU A 27 -2.40 1.08 2.00
N PHE A 28 -2.76 0.71 0.77
CA PHE A 28 -3.79 -0.26 0.44
C PHE A 28 -3.18 -1.42 -0.37
N ASN A 29 -3.74 -2.61 -0.21
CA ASN A 29 -3.45 -3.74 -1.07
C ASN A 29 -4.01 -3.50 -2.50
N VAL A 30 -3.65 -4.35 -3.45
CA VAL A 30 -4.14 -4.30 -4.85
C VAL A 30 -5.67 -4.31 -4.95
N ASP A 31 -6.33 -5.07 -4.06
CA ASP A 31 -7.79 -5.17 -3.99
C ASP A 31 -8.46 -4.00 -3.23
N ARG A 32 -7.67 -2.97 -2.89
CA ARG A 32 -8.07 -1.76 -2.15
C ARG A 32 -8.42 -2.00 -0.68
N THR A 33 -8.13 -3.19 -0.14
CA THR A 33 -8.27 -3.40 1.31
C THR A 33 -7.18 -2.60 2.06
N PRO A 34 -7.52 -1.91 3.17
CA PRO A 34 -6.57 -1.06 3.88
C PRO A 34 -5.60 -1.88 4.72
N LYS A 35 -4.31 -1.52 4.64
CA LYS A 35 -3.29 -1.97 5.61
C LYS A 35 -3.45 -1.24 6.94
N GLN A 36 -2.74 -1.69 7.97
CA GLN A 36 -2.90 -1.17 9.33
C GLN A 36 -2.78 0.36 9.41
N ALA A 37 -1.75 0.95 8.79
CA ALA A 37 -1.57 2.41 8.79
C ALA A 37 -2.75 3.16 8.14
N ALA A 38 -3.34 2.61 7.07
CA ALA A 38 -4.52 3.21 6.43
C ALA A 38 -5.78 3.08 7.29
N ARG A 39 -5.92 1.99 8.06
CA ARG A 39 -7.08 1.80 8.96
C ARG A 39 -7.12 2.84 10.06
N GLU A 40 -5.96 3.19 10.61
CA GLU A 40 -5.84 4.23 11.65
C GLU A 40 -6.26 5.59 11.09
N ILE A 41 -5.75 5.96 9.91
CA ILE A 41 -6.13 7.21 9.21
C ILE A 41 -7.63 7.23 8.89
N LEU A 42 -8.19 6.14 8.37
CA LEU A 42 -9.62 6.06 8.04
C LEU A 42 -10.50 6.17 9.29
N ALA A 43 -10.06 5.59 10.42
CA ALA A 43 -10.78 5.71 11.68
C ALA A 43 -10.85 7.16 12.15
N GLU A 44 -9.75 7.92 12.07
CA GLU A 44 -9.72 9.35 12.41
C GLU A 44 -10.63 10.20 11.52
N ILE A 45 -10.66 9.92 10.20
CA ILE A 45 -11.48 10.69 9.24
C ILE A 45 -12.98 10.36 9.37
N SER A 46 -13.31 9.17 9.88
CA SER A 46 -14.70 8.72 10.03
C SER A 46 -15.42 9.22 11.29
N GLN A 47 -14.74 10.01 12.13
CA GLN A 47 -15.28 10.66 13.32
C GLN A 47 -15.63 12.13 13.04
#